data_AF-A0A7C1VBK9-F1
#
_entry.id   AF-A0A7C1VBK9-F1
#
_cell.length_a   1.000
_cell.length_b   1.000
_cell.length_c   1.000
_cell.angle_alpha   90.00
_cell.angle_beta   90.00
_cell.angle_gamma   90.00
#
_symmetry.space_group_name_H-M   'P 1'
#
loop_
_entity.id
_entity.type
_entity.pdbx_description
1 polymer ?
#
loop_
_entity_poly.entity_id
_entity_poly.type
_entity_poly.pdbx_seq_one_letter_code
_entity_poly.pdbx_strand_id
1 'polypeptide(L)'
;MQGRHAIWEHIKIQQARGKTFVVSTNDMAEADTLCDRLVILDHGKAIALNTPENLKADLGRDIITLHTTPTIAKPGVVFFRVGCASKYSPQT
;
A
#
# COMPACT_ATOMS: atom_id res chain seq x y z
N MET A 1 -17.01 -8.81 3.39
CA MET A 1 -17.18 -9.28 1.99
C MET A 1 -16.44 -10.62 1.85
N GLN A 2 -17.15 -11.76 1.93
CA GLN A 2 -16.53 -13.09 2.11
C GLN A 2 -16.14 -13.83 0.80
N GLY A 3 -16.47 -13.27 -0.38
CA GLY A 3 -16.31 -13.99 -1.66
C GLY A 3 -14.92 -13.97 -2.31
N ARG A 4 -14.00 -13.07 -1.92
CA ARG A 4 -12.69 -12.93 -2.59
C ARG A 4 -11.62 -13.88 -2.04
N HIS A 5 -11.71 -14.27 -0.77
CA HIS A 5 -10.70 -15.11 -0.11
C HIS A 5 -10.55 -16.49 -0.77
N ALA A 6 -11.65 -17.12 -1.19
CA ALA A 6 -11.62 -18.44 -1.81
C ALA A 6 -10.88 -18.46 -3.16
N ILE A 7 -10.96 -17.37 -3.93
CA ILE A 7 -10.28 -17.23 -5.21
C ILE A 7 -8.76 -17.12 -4.97
N TRP A 8 -8.36 -16.37 -3.95
CA TRP A 8 -6.96 -16.17 -3.61
C TRP A 8 -6.27 -17.44 -3.12
N GLU A 9 -6.93 -18.20 -2.25
CA GLU A 9 -6.40 -19.49 -1.79
C GLU A 9 -6.18 -20.45 -2.96
N HIS A 10 -7.12 -20.47 -3.92
CA HIS A 10 -6.96 -21.30 -5.11
C HIS A 10 -5.79 -20.83 -5.98
N ILE A 11 -5.63 -19.52 -6.18
CA ILE A 11 -4.49 -18.96 -6.93
C ILE A 11 -3.16 -19.33 -6.27
N LYS A 12 -3.04 -19.22 -4.94
CA LYS A 12 -1.82 -19.61 -4.21
C LYS A 12 -1.49 -21.09 -4.37
N ILE A 13 -2.48 -21.98 -4.27
CA ILE A 13 -2.28 -23.42 -4.49
C ILE A 13 -1.77 -23.70 -5.90
N GLN A 14 -2.29 -23.00 -6.90
CA GLN A 14 -1.88 -23.17 -8.30
C GLN A 14 -0.51 -22.54 -8.59
N GLN A 15 -0.20 -21.43 -7.93
CA GLN A 15 1.13 -20.80 -7.98
C GLN A 15 2.19 -21.73 -7.40
N ALA A 16 1.90 -22.39 -6.27
CA ALA A 16 2.77 -23.43 -5.69
C ALA A 16 3.00 -24.63 -6.64
N ARG A 17 2.13 -24.83 -7.63
CA ARG A 17 2.30 -25.83 -8.71
C ARG A 17 3.04 -25.28 -9.94
N GLY A 18 3.65 -24.11 -9.84
CA GLY A 18 4.46 -23.48 -10.89
C GLY A 18 3.67 -22.63 -11.90
N LYS A 19 2.39 -22.31 -11.64
CA LYS A 19 1.63 -21.43 -12.53
C LYS A 19 1.91 -19.96 -12.22
N THR A 20 2.06 -19.16 -13.26
CA THR A 20 2.22 -17.70 -13.15
C THR A 20 0.87 -17.02 -13.32
N PHE A 21 0.56 -16.06 -12.45
CA PHE A 21 -0.66 -15.27 -12.49
C PHE A 21 -0.34 -13.79 -12.65
N VAL A 22 -1.17 -13.10 -13.42
CA VAL A 22 -1.13 -11.63 -13.52
C VAL A 22 -2.48 -11.13 -13.01
N VAL A 23 -2.43 -10.24 -12.02
CA VAL A 23 -3.61 -9.63 -11.41
C VAL A 23 -3.50 -8.13 -11.57
N SER A 24 -4.60 -7.49 -11.98
CA SER A 24 -4.74 -6.04 -11.99
C SER A 24 -5.71 -5.63 -10.88
N THR A 25 -5.25 -4.81 -9.95
CA THR A 25 -6.10 -4.18 -8.92
C THR A 25 -5.68 -2.73 -8.76
N ASN A 26 -6.63 -1.89 -8.35
CA ASN A 26 -6.37 -0.51 -7.91
C ASN A 26 -6.31 -0.42 -6.37
N ASP A 27 -6.52 -1.53 -5.66
CA ASP A 27 -6.38 -1.62 -4.21
C ASP A 27 -4.95 -2.04 -3.85
N MET A 28 -4.21 -1.12 -3.25
CA MET A 28 -2.82 -1.37 -2.85
C MET A 28 -2.68 -2.42 -1.75
N ALA A 29 -3.66 -2.59 -0.86
CA ALA A 29 -3.59 -3.61 0.19
C ALA A 29 -3.75 -5.02 -0.38
N GLU A 30 -4.64 -5.18 -1.37
CA GLU A 30 -4.76 -6.43 -2.12
C GLU A 30 -3.47 -6.72 -2.90
N ALA A 31 -2.94 -5.71 -3.61
CA ALA A 31 -1.72 -5.85 -4.42
C ALA A 31 -0.52 -6.27 -3.56
N ASP A 32 -0.34 -5.65 -2.40
CA ASP A 32 0.73 -5.94 -1.43
C ASP A 32 0.64 -7.36 -0.85
N THR A 33 -0.58 -7.89 -0.67
CA THR A 33 -0.80 -9.21 -0.10
C THR A 33 -0.65 -10.34 -1.13
N LEU A 34 -0.94 -10.08 -2.40
CA LEU A 34 -1.11 -11.10 -3.43
C LEU A 34 0.06 -11.23 -4.39
N CYS A 35 0.86 -10.18 -4.56
CA CYS A 35 1.87 -10.12 -5.62
C CYS A 35 3.29 -10.25 -5.07
N ASP A 36 4.08 -11.15 -5.66
CA ASP A 36 5.53 -11.21 -5.41
C ASP A 36 6.25 -9.97 -5.96
N ARG A 37 5.70 -9.38 -7.04
CA ARG A 37 6.19 -8.17 -7.71
C ARG A 37 5.03 -7.31 -8.18
N LEU A 38 5.18 -6.00 -8.08
CA LEU A 38 4.18 -5.01 -8.44
C LEU A 38 4.71 -4.10 -9.55
N VAL A 39 3.85 -3.84 -10.53
CA VAL A 39 4.04 -2.76 -11.51
C VAL A 39 3.00 -1.69 -11.22
N ILE A 40 3.46 -0.46 -11.00
CA ILE A 40 2.57 0.70 -10.90
C ILE A 40 2.49 1.33 -12.28
N LEU A 41 1.26 1.41 -12.81
CA LEU A 41 0.97 2.05 -14.08
C LEU A 41 0.34 3.42 -13.83
N ASP A 42 0.91 4.44 -14.44
CA ASP A 42 0.36 5.79 -14.47
C ASP A 42 0.34 6.32 -15.92
N HIS A 43 -0.81 6.83 -16.36
CA HIS A 43 -1.02 7.31 -17.74
C HIS A 43 -0.48 6.39 -18.86
N GLY A 44 -0.66 5.07 -18.71
CA GLY A 44 -0.22 4.08 -19.70
C GLY A 44 1.29 3.79 -19.69
N LYS A 45 2.02 4.28 -18.68
CA LYS A 45 3.46 4.03 -18.50
C LYS A 45 3.71 3.31 -17.19
N ALA A 46 4.64 2.36 -17.20
CA ALA A 46 5.15 1.76 -15.98
C ALA A 46 6.06 2.77 -15.28
N ILE A 47 5.64 3.24 -14.11
CA ILE A 47 6.40 4.18 -13.29
C ILE A 47 7.22 3.51 -12.19
N ALA A 48 6.88 2.26 -11.83
CA ALA A 48 7.63 1.46 -10.88
C ALA A 48 7.44 -0.04 -11.16
N LEU A 49 8.49 -0.84 -10.93
CA LEU A 49 8.43 -2.31 -11.00
C LEU A 49 9.41 -2.90 -9.98
N ASN A 50 8.91 -3.44 -8.86
CA ASN A 50 9.74 -4.08 -7.85
C ASN A 50 8.91 -5.01 -6.94
N THR A 51 9.49 -5.60 -5.91
CA THR A 51 8.71 -6.23 -4.83
C THR A 51 7.96 -5.16 -4.02
N PRO A 52 6.84 -5.51 -3.38
CA PRO A 52 6.12 -4.55 -2.53
C PRO A 52 7.01 -3.96 -1.42
N GLU A 53 7.91 -4.75 -0.82
CA GLU A 53 8.82 -4.23 0.21
C GLU A 53 9.81 -3.20 -0.36
N ASN A 54 10.39 -3.48 -1.53
CA ASN A 54 11.35 -2.57 -2.15
C ASN A 54 10.67 -1.27 -2.60
N LEU A 55 9.45 -1.34 -3.14
CA LEU A 55 8.68 -0.13 -3.49
C LEU A 55 8.40 0.74 -2.26
N LYS A 56 8.12 0.12 -1.10
CA LYS A 56 7.95 0.85 0.16
C LYS A 56 9.27 1.46 0.66
N ALA A 57 10.39 0.74 0.50
CA ALA A 57 11.71 1.23 0.88
C ALA A 57 12.17 2.41 0.00
N ASP A 58 11.86 2.38 -1.30
CA ASP A 58 12.21 3.43 -2.26
C ASP A 58 11.52 4.78 -1.96
N LEU A 59 10.42 4.79 -1.19
CA LEU A 59 9.78 6.03 -0.74
C LEU A 59 10.70 6.87 0.16
N GLY A 60 11.75 6.27 0.75
CA GLY A 60 12.85 6.97 1.42
C GLY A 60 12.43 7.87 2.58
N ARG A 61 11.23 7.68 3.13
CA ARG A 61 10.65 8.49 4.20
C ARG A 61 9.88 7.61 5.17
N ASP A 62 10.09 7.83 6.46
CA ASP A 62 9.22 7.28 7.49
C ASP A 62 7.86 8.00 7.43
N ILE A 63 6.86 7.31 6.89
CA ILE A 63 5.48 7.79 6.91
C ILE A 63 4.84 7.31 8.22
N ILE A 64 4.68 8.24 9.17
CA ILE A 64 3.95 7.98 10.41
C ILE A 64 2.52 8.50 10.25
N THR A 65 1.56 7.58 10.17
CA THR A 65 0.13 7.91 10.15
C THR A 65 -0.43 7.86 11.57
N LEU A 66 -0.90 9.00 12.08
CA LEU A 66 -1.50 9.11 13.41
C LEU A 66 -3.03 9.14 13.31
N HIS A 67 -3.68 8.17 13.94
CA HIS A 67 -5.13 8.17 14.16
C HIS A 67 -5.42 8.66 15.57
N THR A 68 -6.22 9.71 15.71
CA THR A 68 -6.49 10.32 17.02
C THR A 68 -7.99 10.46 17.26
N THR A 69 -8.44 10.04 18.44
CA THR A 69 -9.81 10.23 18.92
C THR A 69 -9.72 10.90 20.30
N PRO A 70 -10.21 12.14 20.50
CA PRO A 70 -10.96 13.00 19.57
C PRO A 70 -10.11 13.65 18.47
N THR A 71 -10.77 14.14 17.42
CA THR A 71 -10.15 14.87 16.30
C THR A 71 -9.36 16.09 16.81
N ILE A 72 -8.07 16.13 16.50
CA ILE A 72 -7.22 17.27 16.89
C ILE A 72 -7.51 18.45 15.95
N ALA A 73 -8.15 19.50 16.48
CA ALA A 73 -8.50 20.71 15.73
C ALA A 73 -7.27 21.52 15.25
N LYS A 74 -6.09 21.31 15.87
CA LYS A 74 -4.82 21.96 15.48
C LYS A 74 -3.67 20.94 15.42
N PRO A 75 -3.48 20.23 14.30
CA PRO A 75 -2.43 19.23 14.16
C PRO A 75 -1.01 19.78 14.39
N GLY A 76 -0.78 21.06 14.10
CA GLY A 76 0.54 21.71 14.22
C GLY A 76 1.16 21.68 15.62
N VAL A 77 0.36 21.59 16.69
CA VAL A 77 0.86 21.54 18.08
C VAL A 77 1.46 20.16 18.40
N VAL A 78 0.92 19.10 17.79
CA VAL A 78 1.43 17.73 17.99
C VAL A 78 2.73 17.54 17.22
N PHE A 79 2.77 17.97 15.95
CA PHE A 79 3.96 17.84 15.13
C PHE A 79 5.14 18.71 15.61
N PHE A 80 4.88 19.86 16.26
CA PHE A 80 5.94 20.69 16.85
C PHE A 80 6.68 19.99 18.00
N ARG A 81 6.00 19.18 18.83
CA ARG A 81 6.66 18.37 19.88
C ARG A 81 7.40 17.15 19.33
N VAL A 82 7.02 16.68 18.14
CA VAL A 82 7.64 15.51 17.48
C VAL A 82 8.78 15.93 16.55
N GLY A 83 8.92 17.22 16.21
CA GLY A 83 10.04 17.73 15.42
C GLY A 83 10.03 17.32 13.94
N CYS A 84 8.86 17.02 13.37
CA CYS A 84 8.74 16.56 11.98
C CYS A 84 8.13 17.63 11.05
N ALA A 85 8.70 17.79 9.86
CA ALA A 85 8.13 18.60 8.77
C ALA A 85 6.96 17.85 8.11
N SER A 86 5.74 18.09 8.61
CA SER A 86 4.54 17.37 8.17
C SER A 86 3.92 17.98 6.90
N LYS A 87 3.55 17.13 5.94
CA LYS A 87 2.55 17.44 4.90
C LYS A 87 1.21 16.86 5.35
N TYR A 88 0.28 17.71 5.74
CA TYR A 88 -1.08 17.33 6.11
C TYR A 88 -1.90 17.08 4.84
N SER A 89 -2.39 15.85 4.66
CA SER A 89 -3.42 15.53 3.67
C SER A 89 -4.67 15.08 4.42
N PRO A 90 -5.76 15.87 4.44
CA PRO A 90 -7.02 15.41 5.01
C PRO A 90 -7.55 14.24 4.18
N GLN A 91 -7.80 13.10 4.81
CA GLN A 91 -8.62 12.06 4.20
C GLN A 91 -10.07 12.57 4.27
N THR A 92 -10.69 12.76 3.09
CA THR A 92 -12.14 12.99 2.96
C THR A 92 -12.85 11.65 3.06
#